data_AF-A0A1H6NIM1-F1
#
_entry.id   AF-A0A1H6NIM1-F1
#
_cell.length_a   1.000
_cell.length_b   1.000
_cell.length_c   1.000
_cell.angle_alpha   90.00
_cell.angle_beta   90.00
_cell.angle_gamma   90.00
#
_symmetry.space_group_name_H-M   'P 1'
#
loop_
_entity.id
_entity.type
_entity.pdbx_description
1 polymer ?
#
loop_
_entity_poly.entity_id
_entity_poly.type
_entity_poly.pdbx_seq_one_letter_code
_entity_poly.pdbx_strand_id
1 'polypeptide(L)'
;INEGQIMLAGSHRNAWPDETGTGGRTNRNTQFLTDAEFRRIARREDIRSVDGIVREPDGTICAVEFEHSFKTPENRKSILLRYSQALQAGYYQKVQLFSQKLEILKDARRINDNAITYLTQTNKPKTSTTWLTEDEAQKLSAALIYRTKFCDELTERFYR
;
A
#
# COMPACT_ATOMS: atom_id res chain seq x y z
N ILE A 1 26.47 -14.07 2.54
CA ILE A 1 25.03 -13.70 2.57
C ILE A 1 25.04 -12.19 2.78
N ASN A 2 24.82 -11.39 1.73
CA ASN A 2 25.02 -9.94 1.80
C ASN A 2 23.82 -9.27 2.47
N GLU A 3 24.15 -8.52 3.52
CA GLU A 3 23.24 -7.73 4.34
C GLU A 3 22.73 -6.52 3.55
N GLY A 4 21.41 -6.32 3.57
CA GLY A 4 20.74 -5.20 2.92
C GLY A 4 21.08 -3.89 3.64
N GLN A 5 21.85 -3.05 2.97
CA GLN A 5 22.26 -1.73 3.44
C GLN A 5 21.05 -0.77 3.40
N ILE A 6 20.62 -0.30 4.56
CA ILE A 6 19.64 0.77 4.73
C ILE A 6 20.38 2.10 4.52
N MET A 7 19.95 2.90 3.54
CA MET A 7 20.46 4.27 3.33
C MET A 7 19.27 5.24 3.31
N LEU A 8 19.21 6.07 4.36
CA LEU A 8 18.25 7.17 4.53
C LEU A 8 18.67 8.40 3.70
N ALA A 9 17.65 9.20 3.39
CA ALA A 9 17.56 10.23 2.36
C ALA A 9 18.73 11.24 2.27
N GLY A 10 19.05 11.61 1.02
CA GLY A 10 19.93 12.71 0.65
C GLY A 10 19.31 13.56 -0.46
N SER A 11 19.23 14.86 -0.16
CA SER A 11 18.71 15.99 -0.93
C SER A 11 19.01 16.06 -2.44
N HIS A 12 18.10 16.78 -3.12
CA HIS A 12 18.14 17.41 -4.44
C HIS A 12 17.54 16.66 -5.63
N ARG A 13 16.54 17.36 -6.22
CA ARG A 13 16.05 17.41 -7.61
C ARG A 13 16.36 16.16 -8.42
N ASN A 14 15.35 15.50 -8.99
CA ASN A 14 15.36 15.15 -10.42
C ASN A 14 14.00 14.60 -10.86
N ALA A 15 13.53 15.18 -11.96
CA ALA A 15 12.45 14.66 -12.79
C ALA A 15 12.87 13.32 -13.43
N TRP A 16 11.90 12.45 -13.71
CA TRP A 16 12.10 11.17 -14.38
C TRP A 16 12.22 11.39 -15.90
N PRO A 17 13.35 11.04 -16.57
CA PRO A 17 13.43 11.04 -18.02
C PRO A 17 13.28 9.63 -18.62
N ASP A 18 12.86 9.61 -19.88
CA ASP A 18 12.45 8.43 -20.67
C ASP A 18 13.60 7.69 -21.37
N GLU A 19 13.23 6.65 -22.13
CA GLU A 19 14.06 5.59 -22.73
C GLU A 19 15.06 6.03 -23.82
N THR A 20 15.29 7.34 -24.01
CA THR A 20 16.10 7.86 -25.13
C THR A 20 17.58 8.10 -24.82
N GLY A 21 18.10 7.60 -23.70
CA GLY A 21 19.53 7.30 -23.56
C GLY A 21 20.49 8.49 -23.70
N THR A 22 20.13 9.69 -23.22
CA THR A 22 21.09 10.81 -23.13
C THR A 22 21.20 11.36 -21.71
N GLY A 23 22.24 10.89 -21.01
CA GLY A 23 23.06 11.71 -20.11
C GLY A 23 22.39 12.38 -18.91
N GLY A 24 21.74 11.61 -18.03
CA GLY A 24 21.48 12.02 -16.66
C GLY A 24 21.87 10.88 -15.74
N ARG A 25 22.78 11.12 -14.78
CA ARG A 25 23.20 10.13 -13.77
C ARG A 25 21.97 9.80 -12.91
N THR A 26 21.13 8.87 -13.36
CA THR A 26 19.93 8.46 -12.65
C THR A 26 20.39 7.87 -11.32
N ASN A 27 19.96 8.50 -10.25
CA ASN A 27 20.09 7.91 -8.94
C ASN A 27 19.28 6.61 -8.96
N ARG A 28 19.94 5.46 -9.12
CA ARG A 28 19.29 4.13 -9.01
C ARG A 28 18.71 3.87 -7.60
N ASN A 29 18.86 4.82 -6.66
CA ASN A 29 18.64 4.59 -5.23
C ASN A 29 17.31 5.09 -4.66
N THR A 30 16.38 5.65 -5.43
CA THR A 30 15.01 5.86 -4.91
C THR A 30 14.09 4.74 -5.36
N GLN A 31 14.38 3.53 -4.87
CA GLN A 31 13.42 2.41 -4.88
C GLN A 31 12.32 2.61 -3.84
N PHE A 32 12.47 3.57 -2.92
CA PHE A 32 11.57 3.84 -1.82
C PHE A 32 11.22 5.33 -1.77
N LEU A 33 9.95 5.63 -1.56
CA LEU A 33 9.44 6.95 -1.20
C LEU A 33 8.76 6.83 0.16
N THR A 34 9.08 7.75 1.05
CA THR A 34 8.41 7.90 2.34
C THR A 34 7.00 8.49 2.17
N ASP A 35 6.13 8.36 3.18
CA ASP A 35 4.82 9.02 3.21
C ASP A 35 4.92 10.53 2.89
N ALA A 36 5.92 11.22 3.46
CA ALA A 36 6.14 12.64 3.24
C ALA A 36 6.46 12.98 1.77
N GLU A 37 7.20 12.13 1.08
CA GLU A 37 7.53 12.29 -0.33
C GLU A 37 6.34 11.94 -1.22
N PHE A 38 5.61 10.88 -0.89
CA PHE A 38 4.41 10.48 -1.60
C PHE A 38 3.34 11.57 -1.57
N ARG A 39 3.10 12.19 -0.39
CA ARG A 39 2.16 13.30 -0.22
C ARG A 39 2.48 14.55 -1.02
N ARG A 40 3.72 14.73 -1.49
CA ARG A 40 4.08 15.87 -2.37
C ARG A 40 3.67 15.63 -3.82
N ILE A 41 3.57 14.37 -4.22
CA ILE A 41 3.24 13.95 -5.59
C ILE A 41 1.73 13.72 -5.70
N ALA A 42 1.13 13.16 -4.67
CA ALA A 42 -0.29 12.95 -4.57
C ALA A 42 -1.05 14.23 -4.25
N ARG A 43 -2.15 14.49 -4.98
CA ARG A 43 -3.07 15.57 -4.60
C ARG A 43 -3.76 15.18 -3.29
N ARG A 44 -3.67 16.09 -2.31
CA ARG A 44 -3.88 15.83 -0.88
C ARG A 44 -5.27 15.30 -0.49
N GLU A 45 -6.27 15.41 -1.37
CA GLU A 45 -7.66 15.02 -1.10
C GLU A 45 -8.04 13.65 -1.68
N ASP A 46 -7.25 13.13 -2.61
CA ASP A 46 -7.66 12.00 -3.44
C ASP A 46 -7.26 10.65 -2.85
N ILE A 47 -6.25 10.61 -1.98
CA ILE A 47 -5.67 9.34 -1.51
C ILE A 47 -5.27 9.35 -0.03
N ARG A 48 -5.28 8.14 0.55
CA ARG A 48 -4.77 7.88 1.89
C ARG A 48 -3.24 7.85 1.90
N SER A 49 -2.65 8.35 2.97
CA SER A 49 -1.23 8.14 3.30
C SER A 49 -0.93 6.67 3.57
N VAL A 50 0.16 6.17 3.01
CA VAL A 50 0.69 4.83 3.27
C VAL A 50 2.06 4.96 3.93
N ASP A 51 2.50 3.94 4.66
CA ASP A 51 3.77 4.00 5.40
C ASP A 51 4.98 4.13 4.46
N GLY A 52 4.87 3.59 3.25
CA GLY A 52 5.85 3.82 2.19
C GLY A 52 5.34 3.43 0.82
N ILE A 53 6.08 3.84 -0.21
CA ILE A 53 5.88 3.44 -1.60
C ILE A 53 7.20 2.88 -2.11
N VAL A 54 7.14 1.76 -2.82
CA VAL A 54 8.31 1.02 -3.29
C VAL A 54 8.19 0.74 -4.76
N ARG A 55 9.26 0.93 -5.52
CA ARG A 55 9.38 0.42 -6.88
C ARG A 55 10.06 -0.94 -6.84
N GLU A 56 9.32 -1.98 -7.21
CA GLU A 56 9.81 -3.34 -7.31
C GLU A 56 10.75 -3.53 -8.51
N PRO A 57 11.56 -4.61 -8.55
CA PRO A 57 12.51 -4.85 -9.64
C PRO A 57 11.87 -4.94 -11.03
N ASP A 58 10.61 -5.38 -11.10
CA ASP A 58 9.83 -5.43 -12.35
C ASP A 58 9.26 -4.06 -12.77
N GLY A 59 9.56 -3.01 -12.02
CA GLY A 59 9.10 -1.65 -12.26
C GLY A 59 7.76 -1.31 -11.59
N THR A 60 7.07 -2.29 -11.00
CA THR A 60 5.79 -2.11 -10.32
C THR A 60 5.93 -1.20 -9.11
N ILE A 61 5.03 -0.23 -8.97
CA ILE A 61 4.90 0.64 -7.81
C ILE A 61 3.95 -0.03 -6.79
N CYS A 62 4.44 -0.21 -5.58
CA CYS A 62 3.77 -0.89 -4.48
C CYS A 62 3.63 0.06 -3.29
N ALA A 63 2.41 0.20 -2.75
CA ALA A 63 2.22 0.77 -1.43
C ALA A 63 2.60 -0.24 -0.35
N VAL A 64 3.18 0.24 0.74
CA VAL A 64 3.57 -0.53 1.92
C VAL A 64 2.79 -0.01 3.11
N GLU A 65 2.15 -0.91 3.84
CA GLU A 65 1.38 -0.62 5.03
C GLU A 65 1.73 -1.62 6.14
N PHE A 66 2.03 -1.11 7.32
CA PHE A 66 2.25 -1.87 8.53
C PHE A 66 1.00 -1.89 9.41
N GLU A 67 0.53 -3.10 9.66
CA GLU A 67 -0.57 -3.39 10.56
C GLU A 67 -0.04 -3.58 11.98
N HIS A 68 -0.08 -2.50 12.76
CA HIS A 68 0.40 -2.50 14.14
C HIS A 68 -0.69 -2.78 15.18
N SER A 69 -1.96 -2.62 14.82
CA SER A 69 -3.10 -2.82 15.72
C SER A 69 -4.34 -3.29 14.98
N PHE A 70 -5.29 -3.83 15.73
CA PHE A 70 -6.64 -4.08 15.22
C PHE A 70 -7.29 -2.75 14.85
N LYS A 71 -8.02 -2.72 13.73
CA LYS A 71 -8.79 -1.55 13.26
C LYS A 71 -10.26 -1.95 13.21
N THR A 72 -11.16 -1.01 13.52
CA THR A 72 -12.60 -1.25 13.45
C THR A 72 -13.07 -1.52 12.01
N PRO A 73 -14.19 -2.25 11.81
CA PRO A 73 -14.76 -2.46 10.49
C PRO A 73 -15.02 -1.15 9.72
N GLU A 74 -15.49 -0.11 10.39
CA GLU A 74 -15.77 1.21 9.80
C GLU A 74 -14.49 1.87 9.27
N ASN A 75 -13.40 1.82 10.06
CA ASN A 75 -12.10 2.34 9.62
C ASN A 75 -11.56 1.54 8.43
N ARG A 76 -11.77 0.21 8.42
CA ARG A 76 -11.34 -0.64 7.29
C ARG A 76 -12.09 -0.31 6.01
N LYS A 77 -13.39 -0.07 6.06
CA LYS A 77 -14.17 0.36 4.89
C LYS A 77 -13.60 1.65 4.29
N SER A 78 -13.34 2.66 5.11
CA SER A 78 -12.75 3.93 4.65
C SER A 78 -11.36 3.72 4.02
N ILE A 79 -10.50 2.94 4.66
CA ILE A 79 -9.15 2.62 4.15
C ILE A 79 -9.23 1.93 2.78
N LEU A 80 -10.09 0.91 2.65
CA LEU A 80 -10.24 0.12 1.44
C LEU A 80 -10.77 0.96 0.26
N LEU A 81 -11.69 1.89 0.51
CA LEU A 81 -12.17 2.81 -0.52
C LEU A 81 -11.06 3.73 -1.01
N ARG A 82 -10.23 4.25 -0.09
CA ARG A 82 -9.06 5.06 -0.47
C ARG A 82 -8.01 4.26 -1.23
N TYR A 83 -7.81 2.99 -0.89
CA TYR A 83 -6.96 2.11 -1.68
C TYR A 83 -7.51 1.87 -3.08
N SER A 84 -8.81 1.62 -3.23
CA SER A 84 -9.45 1.47 -4.53
C SER A 84 -9.27 2.72 -5.39
N GLN A 85 -9.53 3.91 -4.83
CA GLN A 85 -9.33 5.19 -5.52
C GLN A 85 -7.89 5.38 -5.99
N ALA A 86 -6.92 5.08 -5.11
CA ALA A 86 -5.51 5.24 -5.44
C ALA A 86 -5.02 4.25 -6.52
N LEU A 87 -5.51 3.00 -6.48
CA LEU A 87 -5.23 1.98 -7.50
C LEU A 87 -5.80 2.42 -8.87
N GLN A 88 -7.03 2.93 -8.89
CA GLN A 88 -7.67 3.42 -10.11
C GLN A 88 -6.97 4.65 -10.70
N ALA A 89 -6.50 5.55 -9.83
CA ALA A 89 -5.73 6.72 -10.23
C ALA A 89 -4.26 6.38 -10.63
N GLY A 90 -3.84 5.12 -10.48
CA GLY A 90 -2.53 4.65 -10.91
C GLY A 90 -1.36 5.06 -10.01
N TYR A 91 -1.63 5.50 -8.77
CA TYR A 91 -0.56 5.88 -7.82
C TYR A 91 0.34 4.71 -7.44
N TYR A 92 -0.24 3.51 -7.39
CA TYR A 92 0.45 2.23 -7.20
C TYR A 92 -0.43 1.13 -7.78
N GLN A 93 0.15 -0.06 -8.01
CA GLN A 93 -0.56 -1.20 -8.60
C GLN A 93 -0.98 -2.24 -7.55
N LYS A 94 -0.39 -2.19 -6.35
CA LYS A 94 -0.69 -3.12 -5.25
C LYS A 94 -0.37 -2.50 -3.90
N VAL A 95 -0.95 -3.10 -2.85
CA VAL A 95 -0.71 -2.74 -1.45
C VAL A 95 -0.18 -3.95 -0.72
N GLN A 96 1.06 -3.87 -0.23
CA GLN A 96 1.66 -4.89 0.62
C GLN A 96 1.41 -4.57 2.09
N LEU A 97 0.73 -5.50 2.77
CA LEU A 97 0.40 -5.44 4.17
C LEU A 97 1.40 -6.31 4.95
N PHE A 98 2.06 -5.69 5.92
CA PHE A 98 2.99 -6.31 6.85
C PHE A 98 2.46 -6.24 8.26
N SER A 99 2.90 -7.15 9.14
CA SER A 99 2.70 -7.00 10.57
C SER A 99 3.83 -7.69 11.32
N GLN A 100 4.11 -7.20 12.52
CA GLN A 100 5.00 -7.87 13.46
C GLN A 100 4.42 -9.17 14.03
N LYS A 101 3.08 -9.35 14.00
CA LYS A 101 2.40 -10.53 14.53
C LYS A 101 1.50 -11.15 13.48
N LEU A 102 1.61 -12.47 13.30
CA LEU A 102 0.80 -13.22 12.33
C LEU A 102 -0.70 -13.12 12.62
N GLU A 103 -1.09 -13.07 13.90
CA GLU A 103 -2.49 -12.95 14.31
C GLU A 103 -3.13 -11.63 13.85
N ILE A 104 -2.40 -10.52 14.00
CA ILE A 104 -2.86 -9.20 13.54
C ILE A 104 -3.03 -9.21 12.02
N LEU A 105 -2.08 -9.79 11.29
CA LEU A 105 -2.16 -9.85 9.83
C LEU A 105 -3.31 -10.74 9.34
N LYS A 106 -3.54 -11.89 9.98
CA LYS A 106 -4.67 -12.78 9.69
C LYS A 106 -6.01 -12.10 9.96
N ASP A 107 -6.11 -11.38 11.07
CA ASP A 107 -7.33 -10.66 11.41
C ASP A 107 -7.57 -9.48 10.46
N ALA A 108 -6.53 -8.73 10.11
CA ALA A 108 -6.61 -7.67 9.10
C ALA A 108 -7.13 -8.21 7.76
N ARG A 109 -6.64 -9.38 7.31
CA ARG A 109 -7.17 -10.05 6.11
C ARG A 109 -8.65 -10.35 6.24
N ARG A 110 -9.05 -11.05 7.32
CA ARG A 110 -10.45 -11.43 7.56
C ARG A 110 -11.37 -10.21 7.58
N ILE A 111 -10.98 -9.13 8.27
CA ILE A 111 -11.80 -7.91 8.34
C ILE A 111 -11.84 -7.21 6.98
N ASN A 112 -10.73 -7.17 6.24
CA ASN A 112 -10.71 -6.59 4.90
C ASN A 112 -11.65 -7.34 3.96
N ASP A 113 -11.61 -8.68 3.95
CA ASP A 113 -12.49 -9.50 3.10
C ASP A 113 -13.97 -9.26 3.42
N ASN A 114 -14.31 -9.20 4.71
CA ASN A 114 -15.66 -8.87 5.17
C ASN A 114 -16.08 -7.45 4.77
N ALA A 115 -15.17 -6.48 4.86
CA ALA A 115 -15.43 -5.09 4.51
C ALA A 115 -15.58 -4.90 3.00
N ILE A 116 -14.78 -5.58 2.17
CA ILE A 116 -14.95 -5.61 0.71
C ILE A 116 -16.31 -6.21 0.37
N THR A 117 -16.63 -7.38 0.94
CA THR A 117 -17.93 -8.03 0.73
C THR A 117 -19.07 -7.08 1.06
N TYR A 118 -19.00 -6.41 2.21
CA TYR A 118 -19.98 -5.40 2.59
C TYR A 118 -20.06 -4.27 1.56
N LEU A 119 -18.94 -3.67 1.16
CA LEU A 119 -18.88 -2.53 0.23
C LEU A 119 -19.34 -2.86 -1.20
N THR A 120 -19.51 -4.14 -1.53
CA THR A 120 -19.97 -4.60 -2.85
C THR A 120 -21.45 -5.04 -2.85
N GLN A 121 -22.08 -5.20 -1.67
CA GLN A 121 -23.47 -5.68 -1.56
C GLN A 121 -24.46 -4.84 -2.37
N THR A 122 -25.47 -5.51 -2.94
CA THR A 122 -26.46 -4.92 -3.86
C THR A 122 -27.48 -3.99 -3.18
N ASN A 123 -27.70 -4.14 -1.88
CA ASN A 123 -28.64 -3.35 -1.08
C ASN A 123 -28.04 -2.01 -0.64
N LYS A 124 -27.46 -1.27 -1.59
CA LYS A 124 -26.80 0.01 -1.31
C LYS A 124 -27.86 1.09 -1.03
N PRO A 125 -27.69 1.93 0.00
CA PRO A 125 -28.48 3.16 0.12
C PRO A 125 -28.29 3.99 -1.16
N LYS A 126 -29.39 4.38 -1.81
CA LYS A 126 -29.37 5.12 -3.10
C LYS A 126 -28.57 6.43 -3.06
N THR A 127 -28.28 6.95 -1.88
CA THR A 127 -27.57 8.21 -1.65
C THR A 127 -26.09 8.05 -1.32
N SER A 128 -25.57 6.83 -1.24
CA SER A 128 -24.20 6.61 -0.75
C SER A 128 -23.19 6.47 -1.89
N THR A 129 -22.29 7.44 -1.99
CA THR A 129 -21.11 7.45 -2.89
C THR A 129 -19.94 6.58 -2.40
N THR A 130 -20.17 5.79 -1.34
CA THR A 130 -19.12 5.16 -0.53
C THR A 130 -19.05 3.63 -0.77
N TRP A 131 -19.33 3.17 -1.98
CA TRP A 131 -19.43 1.75 -2.33
C TRP A 131 -18.55 1.37 -3.51
N LEU A 132 -18.16 0.11 -3.57
CA LEU A 132 -17.39 -0.46 -4.67
C LEU A 132 -18.34 -1.12 -5.68
N THR A 133 -18.07 -0.94 -6.97
CA THR A 133 -18.57 -1.84 -8.02
C THR A 133 -17.91 -3.21 -7.89
N GLU A 134 -18.49 -4.23 -8.53
CA GLU A 134 -17.93 -5.59 -8.52
C GLU A 134 -16.51 -5.63 -9.09
N ASP A 135 -16.27 -4.92 -10.20
CA ASP A 135 -14.95 -4.81 -10.83
C ASP A 135 -13.92 -4.14 -9.92
N GLU A 136 -14.29 -3.05 -9.25
CA GLU A 136 -13.40 -2.37 -8.29
C GLU A 136 -13.07 -3.27 -7.09
N ALA A 137 -14.06 -4.01 -6.59
CA ALA A 137 -13.87 -4.95 -5.48
C ALA A 137 -12.92 -6.09 -5.87
N GLN A 138 -13.08 -6.64 -7.07
CA GLN A 138 -12.21 -7.70 -7.59
C GLN A 138 -10.77 -7.21 -7.77
N LYS A 139 -10.59 -6.03 -8.38
CA LYS A 139 -9.28 -5.38 -8.55
C LYS A 139 -8.62 -5.08 -7.20
N LEU A 140 -9.37 -4.53 -6.25
CA LEU A 140 -8.87 -4.25 -4.90
C LEU A 140 -8.43 -5.53 -4.19
N SER A 141 -9.24 -6.58 -4.24
CA SER A 141 -8.92 -7.88 -3.62
C SER A 141 -7.64 -8.49 -4.19
N ALA A 142 -7.48 -8.47 -5.52
CA ALA A 142 -6.27 -8.95 -6.19
C ALA A 142 -5.02 -8.10 -5.87
N ALA A 143 -5.19 -6.81 -5.62
CA ALA A 143 -4.11 -5.87 -5.31
C ALA A 143 -3.63 -5.94 -3.85
N LEU A 144 -4.39 -6.53 -2.92
CA LEU A 144 -4.02 -6.64 -1.51
C LEU A 144 -3.14 -7.87 -1.26
N ILE A 145 -1.88 -7.61 -0.93
CA ILE A 145 -0.86 -8.66 -0.73
C ILE A 145 -0.46 -8.73 0.74
N TYR A 146 -0.79 -9.84 1.40
CA TYR A 146 -0.48 -10.06 2.81
C TYR A 146 0.87 -10.79 2.93
N ARG A 147 1.89 -10.11 3.48
CA ARG A 147 3.24 -10.65 3.61
C ARG A 147 3.44 -11.22 5.00
N THR A 148 3.43 -12.55 5.10
CA THR A 148 3.62 -13.29 6.36
C THR A 148 5.09 -13.62 6.66
N LYS A 149 5.99 -13.37 5.69
CA LYS A 149 7.41 -13.70 5.83
C LYS A 149 8.00 -12.89 6.99
N PHE A 150 8.72 -13.59 7.87
CA PHE A 150 9.35 -13.06 9.09
C PHE A 150 8.40 -12.68 10.23
N CYS A 151 7.08 -12.87 10.14
CA CYS A 151 6.20 -12.62 11.28
C CYS A 151 6.61 -13.44 12.52
N ASP A 152 6.97 -14.71 12.34
CA ASP A 152 7.39 -15.59 13.45
C ASP A 152 8.75 -15.15 14.02
N GLU A 153 9.72 -14.84 13.16
CA GLU A 153 11.05 -14.35 13.57
C GLU A 153 10.96 -13.01 14.31
N LEU A 154 10.16 -12.06 13.82
CA LEU A 154 9.95 -10.77 14.47
C LEU A 154 9.23 -10.94 15.81
N THR A 155 8.25 -11.84 15.89
CA THR A 155 7.55 -12.16 17.14
C THR A 155 8.53 -12.72 18.18
N GLU A 156 9.36 -13.70 17.80
CA GLU A 156 10.32 -14.32 18.69
C GLU A 156 11.42 -13.34 19.16
N ARG A 157 11.94 -12.48 18.26
CA ARG A 157 13.05 -11.58 18.61
C ARG A 157 12.64 -10.36 19.43
N PHE A 158 11.40 -9.87 19.30
CA PHE A 158 11.01 -8.56 19.82
C PHE A 158 9.78 -8.57 20.75
N TYR A 159 9.03 -9.67 20.83
CA TYR A 159 7.72 -9.69 21.52
C TYR A 159 7.49 -10.93 22.40
N ARG A 160 8.46 -11.84 22.48
CA ARG A 160 8.55 -12.91 23.48
C ARG A 160 9.71 -12.60 24.41
#